data_AF-A0A818M0C9-F1
#
_entry.id   AF-A0A818M0C9-F1
#
_cell.length_a   1.000
_cell.length_b   1.000
_cell.length_c   1.000
_cell.angle_alpha   90.00
_cell.angle_beta   90.00
_cell.angle_gamma   90.00
#
_symmetry.space_group_name_H-M   'P 1'
#
loop_
_entity.id
_entity.type
_entity.pdbx_description
1 polymer ?
#
loop_
_entity_poly.entity_id
_entity_poly.type
_entity_poly.pdbx_seq_one_letter_code
_entity_poly.pdbx_strand_id
1 'polypeptide(L)'
;MGDRLGSTSNSLLLNPVDTCNAYYSLSQDDNISLAPPSNVSTTVATNSTTNPTTSSTLCMFIDGRPIQQRYKLLTDGLMQVCRVPHARNIIEKIRFSRFLRRWEDHHLTLEHNDISSNTHEGYMDRPILYTSIEDICPWAKTKMIDSKYRFCIRIVTNECIYFFQVGTLYLRDQWFYSIQWKRNKLKFERTLRLANRPEILLKEMTHMIDFAMTIPIEDVEIHQFPLEIISEILQQQQFNLPRFVHENVIVSLAPLLEKNYPSPEICDFFTRHCRDSPRSQIVIEMFTPVVQRILKHNTDFGKYPRMRIFIQEYLHALNSQNDGLRVVQDFIKRIHGPTMICPFPRVLSNFVSVCLAAIYNFFEDRKNFRFEDKESYRAYEEEADSQLVCYTTMLQTMSTFDDWRPQLGLLLQSIPFPDEALTHDRFIEIFKNLVKNLVDDSRCEIHQTVLGIREGKEGWLEMFCLGSIACDDDGEMFSLILSNLLSRFSIASKSSIAHRV
;
A
#
# COMPACT_ATOMS: atom_id res chain seq x y z
N MET A 1 34.18 -33.56 -53.16
CA MET A 1 33.77 -32.88 -54.39
C MET A 1 32.31 -32.48 -54.23
N GLY A 2 32.02 -31.17 -54.17
CA GLY A 2 30.68 -30.60 -54.11
C GLY A 2 30.17 -30.34 -52.66
N ASP A 3 30.64 -29.32 -51.95
CA ASP A 3 30.15 -27.92 -51.91
C ASP A 3 28.88 -27.70 -51.05
N ARG A 4 29.05 -27.15 -49.83
CA ARG A 4 28.73 -25.76 -49.42
C ARG A 4 28.38 -25.60 -47.94
N LEU A 5 29.13 -24.69 -47.30
CA LEU A 5 28.71 -23.57 -46.40
C LEU A 5 27.84 -23.96 -45.19
N GLY A 6 28.36 -23.87 -43.96
CA GLY A 6 28.42 -22.62 -43.16
C GLY A 6 27.09 -22.45 -42.40
N SER A 7 26.98 -22.18 -41.10
CA SER A 7 27.84 -21.45 -40.18
C SER A 7 27.48 -21.80 -38.73
N THR A 8 28.42 -21.46 -37.85
CA THR A 8 28.43 -21.47 -36.39
C THR A 8 27.19 -20.87 -35.73
N SER A 9 26.53 -21.63 -34.85
CA SER A 9 25.56 -21.11 -33.87
C SER A 9 26.30 -20.58 -32.64
N ASN A 10 26.46 -19.26 -32.57
CA ASN A 10 26.83 -18.57 -31.35
C ASN A 10 25.62 -18.54 -30.40
N SER A 11 25.77 -19.18 -29.25
CA SER A 11 24.90 -19.04 -28.09
C SER A 11 25.10 -17.65 -27.47
N LEU A 12 24.12 -16.77 -27.62
CA LEU A 12 24.00 -15.54 -26.84
C LEU A 12 22.70 -15.58 -26.05
N LEU A 13 22.88 -15.67 -24.73
CA LEU A 13 21.90 -15.41 -23.69
C LEU A 13 21.28 -14.02 -23.89
N LEU A 14 19.96 -13.94 -23.99
CA LEU A 14 19.21 -12.68 -23.95
C LEU A 14 18.30 -12.68 -22.72
N ASN A 15 18.60 -11.73 -21.83
CA ASN A 15 17.81 -11.38 -20.64
C ASN A 15 16.45 -10.78 -21.05
N PRO A 16 15.37 -10.99 -20.29
CA PRO A 16 14.07 -10.37 -20.54
C PRO A 16 13.99 -9.01 -19.83
N VAL A 17 14.52 -7.97 -20.47
CA VAL A 17 14.18 -6.57 -20.19
C VAL A 17 14.07 -5.91 -21.56
N ASP A 18 12.85 -5.60 -21.98
CA ASP A 18 12.47 -4.55 -22.97
C ASP A 18 11.18 -4.92 -23.73
N THR A 19 10.03 -4.78 -23.08
CA THR A 19 8.74 -4.55 -23.78
C THR A 19 7.76 -3.85 -22.85
N CYS A 20 7.96 -2.55 -22.59
CA CYS A 20 6.89 -1.66 -22.13
C CYS A 20 7.31 -0.20 -22.33
N ASN A 21 7.37 0.24 -23.58
CA ASN A 21 7.43 1.65 -23.95
C ASN A 21 6.74 1.83 -25.31
N ALA A 22 5.44 2.05 -25.29
CA ALA A 22 4.75 2.72 -26.39
C ALA A 22 3.40 3.28 -25.91
N TYR A 23 3.11 4.50 -26.35
CA TYR A 23 1.83 5.22 -26.30
C TYR A 23 1.47 5.91 -24.98
N TYR A 24 1.80 7.20 -24.88
CA TYR A 24 0.81 8.28 -24.83
C TYR A 24 1.49 9.60 -25.20
N SER A 25 1.01 10.25 -26.25
CA SER A 25 1.32 11.65 -26.56
C SER A 25 0.04 12.36 -26.98
N LEU A 26 -0.32 13.32 -26.13
CA LEU A 26 -0.92 14.63 -26.39
C LEU A 26 -2.27 14.73 -27.11
N SER A 27 -3.24 15.27 -26.36
CA SER A 27 -4.08 16.38 -26.83
C SER A 27 -4.31 17.36 -25.67
N GLN A 28 -3.81 18.59 -25.86
CA GLN A 28 -4.03 19.75 -25.00
C GLN A 28 -5.34 20.46 -25.36
N ASP A 29 -5.75 21.30 -24.40
CA ASP A 29 -6.73 22.39 -24.45
C ASP A 29 -8.20 22.06 -24.16
N ASP A 30 -8.65 22.42 -22.95
CA ASP A 30 -9.65 23.50 -22.82
C ASP A 30 -9.65 24.11 -21.40
N ASN A 31 -9.54 25.44 -21.37
CA ASN A 31 -9.56 26.31 -20.20
C ASN A 31 -10.99 26.54 -19.70
N ILE A 32 -11.30 26.23 -18.43
CA ILE A 32 -12.46 26.82 -17.73
C ILE A 32 -12.08 27.25 -16.31
N SER A 33 -12.25 28.56 -16.09
CA SER A 33 -12.06 29.33 -14.86
C SER A 33 -13.12 29.00 -13.81
N LEU A 34 -12.71 28.76 -12.56
CA LEU A 34 -13.59 28.58 -11.40
C LEU A 34 -13.37 29.73 -10.41
N ALA A 35 -14.38 30.59 -10.27
CA ALA A 35 -14.52 31.58 -9.21
C ALA A 35 -15.20 30.98 -7.97
N PRO A 36 -14.92 31.48 -6.74
CA PRO A 36 -15.47 30.93 -5.51
C PRO A 36 -16.86 31.52 -5.18
N PRO A 37 -17.79 30.76 -4.56
CA PRO A 37 -19.06 31.30 -4.14
C PRO A 37 -18.99 31.96 -2.76
N SER A 38 -19.64 33.11 -2.68
CA SER A 38 -19.92 33.96 -1.53
C SER A 38 -21.01 33.39 -0.62
N ASN A 39 -20.87 33.68 0.68
CA ASN A 39 -21.82 33.47 1.78
C ASN A 39 -23.23 34.06 1.53
N VAL A 40 -24.24 33.58 2.28
CA VAL A 40 -25.16 34.39 3.14
C VAL A 40 -26.28 33.53 3.80
N SER A 41 -26.39 33.68 5.13
CA SER A 41 -27.58 33.60 6.04
C SER A 41 -28.26 32.27 6.41
N THR A 42 -28.88 32.04 7.59
CA THR A 42 -28.94 32.56 8.99
C THR A 42 -30.00 31.65 9.67
N THR A 43 -29.85 31.16 10.92
CA THR A 43 -30.97 31.04 11.92
C THR A 43 -30.53 30.54 13.32
N VAL A 44 -30.77 31.43 14.29
CA VAL A 44 -31.10 31.39 15.75
C VAL A 44 -31.28 30.05 16.50
N ALA A 45 -30.67 29.93 17.70
CA ALA A 45 -31.29 29.49 18.99
C ALA A 45 -30.30 29.55 20.20
N THR A 46 -30.47 30.54 21.09
CA THR A 46 -30.84 30.48 22.54
C THR A 46 -29.79 30.05 23.59
N ASN A 47 -29.62 30.94 24.56
CA ASN A 47 -28.73 30.91 25.73
C ASN A 47 -29.04 29.79 26.75
N SER A 48 -28.00 29.21 27.37
CA SER A 48 -28.03 28.88 28.80
C SER A 48 -26.62 28.94 29.42
N THR A 49 -26.54 29.60 30.57
CA THR A 49 -25.36 29.99 31.33
C THR A 49 -24.98 28.88 32.32
N THR A 50 -23.74 28.38 32.29
CA THR A 50 -23.02 27.85 33.47
C THR A 50 -21.50 27.93 33.24
N ASN A 51 -20.77 28.47 34.22
CA ASN A 51 -19.30 28.59 34.21
C ASN A 51 -18.61 27.21 34.30
N PRO A 52 -17.40 27.05 33.71
CA PRO A 52 -16.26 26.72 34.58
C PRO A 52 -14.89 27.29 34.17
N THR A 53 -14.13 27.65 35.22
CA THR A 53 -12.67 27.55 35.43
C THR A 53 -11.72 27.24 34.27
N THR A 54 -10.86 28.22 33.99
CA THR A 54 -9.41 28.13 33.67
C THR A 54 -8.80 26.77 33.29
N SER A 55 -8.64 26.54 31.98
CA SER A 55 -7.48 25.86 31.41
C SER A 55 -7.30 26.34 29.97
N SER A 56 -6.33 27.23 29.73
CA SER A 56 -6.12 27.84 28.41
C SER A 56 -5.23 26.94 27.57
N THR A 57 -5.85 25.99 26.88
CA THR A 57 -5.34 25.42 25.63
C THR A 57 -6.31 25.88 24.55
N LEU A 58 -5.88 26.80 23.67
CA LEU A 58 -6.68 27.18 22.50
C LEU A 58 -6.67 26.00 21.51
N CYS A 59 -7.58 25.05 21.70
CA CYS A 59 -7.92 24.09 20.66
C CYS A 59 -8.92 24.77 19.72
N MET A 60 -8.55 24.95 18.45
CA MET A 60 -9.56 25.27 17.44
C MET A 60 -10.39 24.00 17.18
N PHE A 61 -11.71 24.14 17.21
CA PHE A 61 -12.66 23.08 16.88
C PHE A 61 -13.37 23.44 15.57
N ILE A 62 -13.39 22.51 14.63
CA ILE A 62 -14.37 22.47 13.52
C ILE A 62 -15.08 21.12 13.67
N ASP A 63 -16.41 21.11 13.71
CA ASP A 63 -17.26 19.92 13.84
C ASP A 63 -16.91 19.00 15.03
N GLY A 64 -16.61 19.59 16.20
CA GLY A 64 -16.45 18.83 17.45
C GLY A 64 -15.19 17.97 17.54
N ARG A 65 -14.27 18.02 16.56
CA ARG A 65 -12.96 17.37 16.65
C ARG A 65 -11.87 18.40 16.94
N PRO A 66 -10.96 18.15 17.91
CA PRO A 66 -9.83 19.04 18.13
C PRO A 66 -8.94 19.04 16.89
N ILE A 67 -8.68 20.21 16.31
CA ILE A 67 -7.66 20.35 15.26
C ILE A 67 -6.30 20.14 15.96
N GLN A 68 -5.75 18.94 15.84
CA GLN A 68 -4.39 18.68 16.27
C GLN A 68 -3.46 19.39 15.28
N GLN A 69 -2.84 20.47 15.74
CA GLN A 69 -1.86 21.21 14.95
C GLN A 69 -0.71 20.27 14.56
N ARG A 70 -0.48 20.10 13.25
CA ARG A 70 0.60 19.27 12.71
C ARG A 70 1.79 20.13 12.31
N TYR A 71 2.97 19.61 12.57
CA TYR A 71 4.25 20.28 12.34
C TYR A 71 5.02 19.57 11.22
N LYS A 72 5.81 20.28 10.41
CA LYS A 72 6.76 19.61 9.51
C LYS A 72 7.99 19.16 10.29
N LEU A 73 8.57 18.02 9.92
CA LEU A 73 9.84 17.58 10.51
C LEU A 73 10.94 18.57 10.12
N LEU A 74 11.66 19.11 11.10
CA LEU A 74 12.83 19.95 10.85
C LEU A 74 14.09 19.11 10.81
N THR A 75 14.96 19.42 9.85
CA THR A 75 16.32 18.88 9.75
C THR A 75 17.35 19.88 10.24
N ASP A 76 17.13 21.17 10.00
CA ASP A 76 18.08 22.22 10.35
C ASP A 76 17.38 23.59 10.52
N GLY A 77 18.12 24.55 11.08
CA GLY A 77 17.72 25.95 11.10
C GLY A 77 18.40 26.80 12.17
N LEU A 78 18.13 28.11 12.12
CA LEU A 78 18.73 29.11 12.99
C LEU A 78 17.98 29.22 14.33
N MET A 79 18.73 29.26 15.43
CA MET A 79 18.20 29.48 16.77
C MET A 79 19.22 30.09 17.72
N GLN A 80 18.72 30.69 18.81
CA GLN A 80 19.56 31.21 19.88
C GLN A 80 19.80 30.13 20.93
N VAL A 81 21.06 29.90 21.29
CA VAL A 81 21.46 28.88 22.25
C VAL A 81 22.07 29.52 23.48
N CYS A 82 21.69 29.04 24.65
CA CYS A 82 22.34 29.34 25.92
C CYS A 82 22.68 28.03 26.64
N ARG A 83 23.95 27.87 27.04
CA ARG A 83 24.44 26.71 27.79
C ARG A 83 24.65 27.07 29.25
N VAL A 84 24.10 26.25 30.14
CA VAL A 84 24.18 26.41 31.59
C VAL A 84 24.74 25.11 32.17
N PRO A 85 26.01 25.07 32.60
CA PRO A 85 26.57 23.87 33.23
C PRO A 85 25.86 23.57 34.56
N HIS A 86 25.82 22.29 34.92
CA HIS A 86 25.29 21.88 36.22
C HIS A 86 26.14 22.49 37.33
N ALA A 87 25.54 23.32 38.19
CA ALA A 87 26.27 24.02 39.23
C ALA A 87 26.75 23.02 40.30
N ARG A 88 28.07 22.83 40.40
CA ARG A 88 28.69 21.91 41.37
C ARG A 88 28.96 22.59 42.72
N ASN A 89 28.92 23.92 42.77
CA ASN A 89 29.23 24.72 43.96
C ASN A 89 28.58 26.14 43.89
N ILE A 90 28.56 26.85 45.03
CA ILE A 90 27.80 28.12 45.21
C ILE A 90 28.30 29.23 44.26
N ILE A 91 29.59 29.27 43.97
CA ILE A 91 30.20 30.26 43.06
C ILE A 91 29.72 30.04 41.62
N GLU A 92 29.59 28.79 41.17
CA GLU A 92 29.02 28.47 39.87
C GLU A 92 27.53 28.83 39.79
N LYS A 93 26.77 28.63 40.88
CA LYS A 93 25.36 29.10 40.93
C LYS A 93 25.25 30.61 40.74
N ILE A 94 26.22 31.39 41.23
CA ILE A 94 26.27 32.85 41.05
C ILE A 94 26.78 33.23 39.66
N ARG A 95 27.79 32.54 39.12
CA ARG A 95 28.36 32.80 37.78
C ARG A 95 27.40 32.45 36.63
N PHE A 96 26.58 31.41 36.81
CA PHE A 96 25.54 30.99 35.87
C PHE A 96 24.14 31.46 36.29
N SER A 97 24.11 32.41 37.23
CA SER A 97 22.92 33.17 37.58
C SER A 97 22.28 33.76 36.33
N ARG A 98 20.95 33.88 36.36
CA ARG A 98 20.11 34.42 35.27
C ARG A 98 20.62 35.75 34.69
N PHE A 99 21.37 36.53 35.47
CA PHE A 99 21.90 37.85 35.11
C PHE A 99 23.18 37.82 34.25
N LEU A 100 23.84 36.66 34.12
CA LEU A 100 25.09 36.49 33.36
C LEU A 100 24.95 35.51 32.19
N ARG A 101 23.72 35.07 31.87
CA ARG A 101 23.47 34.16 30.74
C ARG A 101 23.66 34.90 29.42
N ARG A 102 24.62 34.44 28.62
CA ARG A 102 24.83 34.90 27.23
C ARG A 102 24.10 33.94 26.29
N TRP A 103 23.50 34.51 25.25
CA TRP A 103 22.87 33.80 24.15
C TRP A 103 23.72 33.97 22.90
N GLU A 104 23.86 32.92 22.11
CA GLU A 104 24.65 32.88 20.88
C GLU A 104 23.77 32.36 19.74
N ASP A 105 23.91 32.95 18.55
CA ASP A 105 23.16 32.51 17.37
C ASP A 105 23.87 31.30 16.75
N HIS A 106 23.12 30.21 16.59
CA HIS A 106 23.62 28.96 16.02
C HIS A 106 22.70 28.49 14.89
N HIS A 107 23.29 28.03 13.79
CA HIS A 107 22.60 27.17 12.83
C HIS A 107 22.75 25.74 13.31
N LEU A 108 21.65 25.12 13.76
CA LEU A 108 21.66 23.74 14.22
C LEU A 108 21.19 22.79 13.12
N THR A 109 21.75 21.58 13.13
CA THR A 109 21.37 20.46 12.28
C THR A 109 21.04 19.26 13.17
N LEU A 110 19.92 18.60 12.89
CA LEU A 110 19.49 17.36 13.52
C LEU A 110 20.04 16.19 12.70
N GLU A 111 21.25 15.77 13.05
CA GLU A 111 21.94 14.65 12.42
C GLU A 111 21.34 13.30 12.85
N HIS A 112 21.91 12.19 12.38
CA HIS A 112 21.44 10.85 12.72
C HIS A 112 21.64 10.50 14.22
N ASN A 113 22.79 10.90 14.81
CA ASN A 113 23.15 10.54 16.19
C ASN A 113 23.13 11.71 17.18
N ASP A 114 23.13 12.95 16.69
CA ASP A 114 23.37 14.13 17.51
C ASP A 114 22.75 15.40 16.94
N ILE A 115 22.78 16.45 17.76
CA ILE A 115 22.42 17.83 17.40
C ILE A 115 23.74 18.58 17.26
N SER A 116 24.10 18.93 16.03
CA SER A 116 25.34 19.65 15.71
C SER A 116 25.04 21.12 15.39
N SER A 117 26.07 21.97 15.46
CA SER A 117 25.99 23.34 14.95
C SER A 117 26.98 23.55 13.82
N ASN A 118 26.50 24.18 12.74
CA ASN A 118 27.35 24.61 11.63
C ASN A 118 28.12 25.91 11.95
N THR A 119 27.83 26.55 13.07
CA THR A 119 28.58 27.72 13.55
C THR A 119 29.88 27.23 14.18
N HIS A 120 31.03 27.62 13.61
CA HIS A 120 32.35 27.08 13.95
C HIS A 120 32.85 27.36 15.38
N GLU A 121 32.18 28.21 16.14
CA GLU A 121 32.55 28.57 17.53
C GLU A 121 31.28 28.82 18.36
N GLY A 122 31.39 28.66 19.70
CA GLY A 122 30.35 29.03 20.65
C GLY A 122 29.92 27.90 21.58
N TYR A 123 28.71 28.01 22.15
CA TYR A 123 28.19 27.05 23.13
C TYR A 123 27.90 25.64 22.60
N MET A 124 27.88 25.48 21.27
CA MET A 124 27.69 24.23 20.54
C MET A 124 28.96 23.80 19.79
N ASP A 125 30.14 24.09 20.35
CA ASP A 125 31.45 23.62 19.85
C ASP A 125 31.55 22.08 19.79
N ARG A 126 30.78 21.39 20.63
CA ARG A 126 30.59 19.94 20.63
C ARG A 126 29.12 19.60 20.36
N PRO A 127 28.85 18.58 19.51
CA PRO A 127 27.49 18.16 19.24
C PRO A 127 26.84 17.53 20.49
N ILE A 128 25.53 17.71 20.64
CA ILE A 128 24.76 17.07 21.71
C ILE A 128 24.29 15.70 21.22
N LEU A 129 24.90 14.63 21.73
CA LEU A 129 24.48 13.26 21.42
C LEU A 129 23.04 13.01 21.90
N TYR A 130 22.19 12.39 21.07
CA TYR A 130 20.83 12.06 21.51
C TYR A 130 20.80 11.13 22.73
N THR A 131 21.83 10.30 22.88
CA THR A 131 22.00 9.40 24.02
C THR A 131 22.37 10.10 25.32
N SER A 132 22.93 11.31 25.28
CA SER A 132 23.29 12.06 26.50
C SER A 132 22.14 12.95 27.00
N ILE A 133 21.06 13.08 26.22
CA ILE A 133 19.87 13.82 26.62
C ILE A 133 19.09 13.00 27.65
N GLU A 134 18.93 13.57 28.84
CA GLU A 134 18.13 13.00 29.93
C GLU A 134 16.67 13.43 29.79
N ASP A 135 16.44 14.75 29.68
CA ASP A 135 15.12 15.35 29.61
C ASP A 135 15.03 16.43 28.52
N ILE A 136 13.86 16.53 27.89
CA ILE A 136 13.53 17.59 26.95
C ILE A 136 12.12 18.10 27.25
N CYS A 137 11.98 19.41 27.46
CA CYS A 137 10.67 19.99 27.71
C CYS A 137 10.52 21.35 27.01
N PRO A 138 9.31 21.66 26.49
CA PRO A 138 9.01 23.03 26.10
C PRO A 138 9.04 23.87 27.37
N TRP A 139 9.81 24.94 27.38
CA TRP A 139 9.90 25.83 28.53
C TRP A 139 8.63 26.68 28.56
N ALA A 140 7.60 26.16 29.24
CA ALA A 140 6.38 26.89 29.55
C ALA A 140 6.63 27.76 30.78
N LYS A 141 6.17 29.02 30.73
CA LYS A 141 6.29 30.04 31.78
C LYS A 141 6.01 29.44 33.17
N THR A 142 7.05 29.04 33.88
CA THR A 142 6.98 28.99 35.33
C THR A 142 7.12 30.44 35.78
N LYS A 143 6.18 30.92 36.60
CA LYS A 143 6.11 32.29 37.12
C LYS A 143 7.50 32.85 37.41
N MET A 144 7.76 34.06 36.93
CA MET A 144 9.05 34.79 36.97
C MET A 144 10.10 34.30 35.98
N ILE A 145 10.31 35.02 34.87
CA ILE A 145 11.59 35.37 34.24
C ILE A 145 11.25 36.22 33.00
N ASP A 146 12.07 37.24 32.72
CA ASP A 146 11.88 38.35 31.79
C ASP A 146 11.05 38.11 30.52
N SER A 147 10.27 39.12 30.16
CA SER A 147 9.41 39.18 28.96
C SER A 147 10.14 38.98 27.62
N LYS A 148 11.48 39.00 27.64
CA LYS A 148 12.39 39.02 26.47
C LYS A 148 12.73 37.63 25.91
N TYR A 149 12.67 36.58 26.72
CA TYR A 149 13.06 35.22 26.30
C TYR A 149 11.82 34.31 26.29
N ARG A 150 11.09 34.36 25.17
CA ARG A 150 9.87 33.57 24.93
C ARG A 150 10.19 32.43 23.96
N PHE A 151 9.40 31.35 24.04
CA PHE A 151 9.45 30.22 23.11
C PHE A 151 10.76 29.43 23.14
N CYS A 152 11.16 28.96 24.33
CA CYS A 152 12.38 28.17 24.50
C CYS A 152 12.11 26.67 24.68
N ILE A 153 13.07 25.84 24.29
CA ILE A 153 13.15 24.42 24.58
C ILE A 153 14.28 24.23 25.58
N ARG A 154 14.05 23.46 26.64
CA ARG A 154 15.10 23.06 27.58
C ARG A 154 15.51 21.64 27.25
N ILE A 155 16.82 21.42 27.07
CA ILE A 155 17.43 20.11 26.91
C ILE A 155 18.40 19.91 28.07
N VAL A 156 18.17 18.87 28.86
CA VAL A 156 19.02 18.49 29.98
C VAL A 156 19.93 17.35 29.54
N THR A 157 21.22 17.54 29.69
CA THR A 157 22.24 16.49 29.49
C THR A 157 22.92 16.17 30.82
N ASN A 158 23.71 15.10 30.85
CA ASN A 158 24.56 14.74 31.99
C ASN A 158 25.57 15.84 32.40
N GLU A 159 26.01 16.67 31.46
CA GLU A 159 27.02 17.71 31.71
C GLU A 159 26.43 19.10 31.98
N CYS A 160 25.37 19.46 31.25
CA CYS A 160 24.81 20.80 31.27
C CYS A 160 23.36 20.87 30.76
N ILE A 161 22.75 22.04 30.89
CA ILE A 161 21.42 22.36 30.39
C ILE A 161 21.56 23.33 29.22
N TYR A 162 20.95 22.99 28.10
CA TYR A 162 20.84 23.86 26.93
C TYR A 162 19.45 24.48 26.87
N PHE A 163 19.40 25.77 26.55
CA PHE A 163 18.19 26.49 26.20
C PHE A 163 18.26 26.88 24.74
N PHE A 164 17.31 26.41 23.95
CA PHE A 164 17.14 26.78 22.55
C PHE A 164 15.97 27.74 22.43
N GLN A 165 16.20 28.93 21.92
CA GLN A 165 15.19 29.96 21.72
C GLN A 165 14.94 30.18 20.22
N VAL A 166 13.67 30.28 19.87
CA VAL A 166 13.21 30.52 18.50
C VAL A 166 12.19 31.65 18.44
N GLY A 167 11.90 32.13 17.22
CA GLY A 167 11.10 33.33 17.00
C GLY A 167 9.61 33.20 17.35
N THR A 168 9.05 31.99 17.34
CA THR A 168 7.60 31.78 17.52
C THR A 168 7.28 30.54 18.34
N LEU A 169 6.08 30.50 18.92
CA LEU A 169 5.56 29.31 19.63
C LEU A 169 5.48 28.09 18.70
N TYR A 170 5.03 28.31 17.46
CA TYR A 170 4.93 27.28 16.42
C TYR A 170 6.29 26.64 16.15
N LEU A 171 7.33 27.46 15.92
CA LEU A 171 8.68 26.96 15.69
C LEU A 171 9.23 26.22 16.92
N ARG A 172 8.92 26.67 18.14
CA ARG A 172 9.36 25.98 19.37
C ARG A 172 8.80 24.58 19.42
N ASP A 173 7.50 24.44 19.18
CA ASP A 173 6.83 23.14 19.24
C ASP A 173 7.28 22.25 18.08
N GLN A 174 7.43 22.82 16.89
CA GLN A 174 8.01 22.13 15.73
C GLN A 174 9.40 21.56 16.03
N TRP A 175 10.32 22.36 16.57
CA TRP A 175 11.66 21.92 16.97
C TRP A 175 11.61 20.89 18.09
N PHE A 176 10.76 21.10 19.10
CA PHE A 176 10.60 20.18 20.21
C PHE A 176 10.19 18.78 19.73
N TYR A 177 9.15 18.69 18.90
CA TYR A 177 8.71 17.40 18.37
C TYR A 177 9.74 16.80 17.41
N SER A 178 10.42 17.61 16.58
CA SER A 178 11.47 17.11 15.67
C SER A 178 12.65 16.48 16.43
N ILE A 179 13.09 17.11 17.52
CA ILE A 179 14.15 16.57 18.39
C ILE A 179 13.66 15.30 19.11
N GLN A 180 12.41 15.29 19.59
CA GLN A 180 11.81 14.10 20.19
C GLN A 180 11.73 12.93 19.20
N TRP A 181 11.38 13.20 17.95
CA TRP A 181 11.35 12.20 16.88
C TRP A 181 12.74 11.59 16.68
N LYS A 182 13.76 12.41 16.38
CA LYS A 182 15.12 11.92 16.12
C LYS A 182 15.72 11.14 17.30
N ARG A 183 15.51 11.61 18.53
CA ARG A 183 15.94 10.90 19.75
C ARG A 183 15.27 9.52 19.89
N ASN A 184 13.95 9.45 19.71
CA ASN A 184 13.22 8.17 19.84
C ASN A 184 13.51 7.24 18.66
N LYS A 185 13.64 7.76 17.44
CA LYS A 185 14.06 7.01 16.25
C LYS A 185 15.35 6.23 16.52
N LEU A 186 16.39 6.93 16.99
CA LEU A 186 17.68 6.30 17.34
C LEU A 186 17.54 5.25 18.46
N LYS A 187 16.71 5.54 19.47
CA LYS A 187 16.43 4.60 20.56
C LYS A 187 15.77 3.32 20.05
N PHE A 188 14.73 3.44 19.22
CA PHE A 188 14.02 2.30 18.65
C PHE A 188 14.94 1.47 17.76
N GLU A 189 15.71 2.10 16.88
CA GLU A 189 16.67 1.42 16.00
C GLU A 189 17.66 0.56 16.80
N ARG A 190 18.25 1.11 17.87
CA ARG A 190 19.19 0.36 18.74
C ARG A 190 18.50 -0.73 19.52
N THR A 191 17.33 -0.45 20.11
CA THR A 191 16.63 -1.39 20.99
C THR A 191 16.11 -2.58 20.22
N LEU A 192 15.49 -2.34 19.06
CA LEU A 192 14.90 -3.39 18.22
C LEU A 192 15.97 -4.27 17.56
N ARG A 193 17.10 -3.70 17.13
CA ARG A 193 18.23 -4.48 16.58
C ARG A 193 18.93 -5.37 17.61
N LEU A 194 18.83 -5.03 18.89
CA LEU A 194 19.42 -5.81 19.99
C LEU A 194 18.39 -6.70 20.71
N ALA A 195 17.11 -6.63 20.34
CA ALA A 195 16.04 -7.35 21.00
C ALA A 195 16.05 -8.84 20.62
N ASN A 196 16.59 -9.68 21.50
CA ASN A 196 16.65 -11.13 21.32
C ASN A 196 15.44 -11.87 21.88
N ARG A 197 14.62 -11.21 22.71
CA ARG A 197 13.42 -11.82 23.32
C ARG A 197 12.16 -11.37 22.57
N PRO A 198 11.28 -12.29 22.16
CA PRO A 198 10.09 -11.96 21.35
C PRO A 198 9.13 -10.99 22.05
N GLU A 199 8.95 -11.12 23.36
CA GLU A 199 8.09 -10.23 24.15
C GLU A 199 8.59 -8.78 24.17
N ILE A 200 9.91 -8.61 24.26
CA ILE A 200 10.55 -7.28 24.26
C ILE A 200 10.47 -6.69 22.86
N LEU A 201 10.76 -7.49 21.84
CA LEU A 201 10.67 -7.11 20.44
C LEU A 201 9.27 -6.56 20.13
N LEU A 202 8.22 -7.34 20.46
CA LEU A 202 6.85 -6.94 20.23
C LEU A 202 6.49 -5.66 20.97
N LYS A 203 6.82 -5.56 22.27
CA LYS A 203 6.54 -4.38 23.08
C LYS A 203 7.17 -3.12 22.49
N GLU A 204 8.45 -3.19 22.10
CA GLU A 204 9.15 -2.03 21.53
C GLU A 204 8.68 -1.70 20.10
N MET A 205 8.26 -2.71 19.31
CA MET A 205 7.61 -2.48 18.01
C MET A 205 6.30 -1.74 18.17
N THR A 206 5.40 -2.22 19.05
CA THR A 206 4.12 -1.56 19.33
C THR A 206 4.35 -0.14 19.82
N HIS A 207 5.29 0.08 20.75
CA HIS A 207 5.65 1.42 21.21
C HIS A 207 6.16 2.34 20.09
N MET A 208 6.98 1.82 19.17
CA MET A 208 7.48 2.60 18.03
C MET A 208 6.33 3.03 17.12
N ILE A 209 5.42 2.11 16.81
CA ILE A 209 4.25 2.39 15.97
C ILE A 209 3.32 3.38 16.65
N ASP A 210 2.99 3.17 17.93
CA ASP A 210 2.16 4.09 18.71
C ASP A 210 2.77 5.50 18.76
N PHE A 211 4.09 5.59 18.94
CA PHE A 211 4.79 6.87 18.92
C PHE A 211 4.70 7.55 17.53
N ALA A 212 4.91 6.80 16.45
CA ALA A 212 4.77 7.32 15.08
C ALA A 212 3.34 7.79 14.76
N MET A 213 2.32 7.11 15.30
CA MET A 213 0.91 7.46 15.08
C MET A 213 0.43 8.63 15.94
N THR A 214 1.09 8.91 17.08
CA THR A 214 0.67 9.95 18.04
C THR A 214 1.47 11.24 17.95
N ILE A 215 2.70 11.20 17.40
CA ILE A 215 3.54 12.39 17.27
C ILE A 215 2.89 13.41 16.32
N PRO A 216 2.80 14.71 16.68
CA PRO A 216 2.11 15.72 15.87
C PRO A 216 2.99 16.23 14.71
N ILE A 217 3.72 15.35 14.03
CA ILE A 217 4.55 15.71 12.88
C ILE A 217 3.96 15.06 11.62
N GLU A 218 3.90 15.83 10.55
CA GLU A 218 3.46 15.41 9.23
C GLU A 218 4.68 15.29 8.32
N ASP A 219 5.23 14.08 8.28
CA ASP A 219 6.32 13.72 7.39
C ASP A 219 6.15 12.26 6.93
N VAL A 220 6.60 11.97 5.72
CA VAL A 220 6.57 10.62 5.14
C VAL A 220 7.53 9.69 5.91
N GLU A 221 8.67 10.23 6.37
CA GLU A 221 9.69 9.50 7.15
C GLU A 221 9.10 8.86 8.41
N ILE A 222 8.09 9.48 9.02
CA ILE A 222 7.48 9.00 10.28
C ILE A 222 6.76 7.67 10.10
N HIS A 223 6.13 7.50 8.95
CA HIS A 223 5.37 6.28 8.65
C HIS A 223 6.23 5.25 7.93
N GLN A 224 7.26 5.69 7.18
CA GLN A 224 8.19 4.80 6.51
C GLN A 224 9.16 4.12 7.47
N PHE A 225 9.73 4.85 8.44
CA PHE A 225 10.75 4.31 9.35
C PHE A 225 10.30 3.04 10.10
N PRO A 226 9.09 2.98 10.71
CA PRO A 226 8.62 1.76 11.34
C PRO A 226 8.52 0.58 10.36
N LEU A 227 8.06 0.82 9.13
CA LEU A 227 7.94 -0.22 8.10
C LEU A 227 9.31 -0.74 7.67
N GLU A 228 10.30 0.15 7.50
CA GLU A 228 11.68 -0.21 7.16
C GLU A 228 12.32 -1.10 8.24
N ILE A 229 12.29 -0.65 9.50
CA ILE A 229 12.87 -1.40 10.62
C ILE A 229 12.19 -2.75 10.81
N ILE A 230 10.85 -2.80 10.72
CA ILE A 230 10.12 -4.07 10.83
C ILE A 230 10.46 -4.99 9.66
N SER A 231 10.62 -4.47 8.45
CA SER A 231 11.05 -5.25 7.29
C SER A 231 12.43 -5.87 7.49
N GLU A 232 13.40 -5.09 7.98
CA GLU A 232 14.73 -5.59 8.34
C GLU A 232 14.66 -6.73 9.37
N ILE A 233 13.83 -6.57 10.40
CA ILE A 233 13.68 -7.57 11.46
C ILE A 233 13.01 -8.84 10.94
N LEU A 234 11.94 -8.70 10.15
CA LEU A 234 11.22 -9.84 9.56
C LEU A 234 12.11 -10.63 8.60
N GLN A 235 12.97 -9.94 7.84
CA GLN A 235 13.95 -10.58 6.98
C GLN A 235 14.96 -11.42 7.78
N GLN A 236 15.38 -10.95 8.95
CA GLN A 236 16.32 -11.67 9.83
C GLN A 236 15.66 -12.84 10.59
N GLN A 237 14.39 -12.68 10.98
CA GLN A 237 13.69 -13.58 11.92
C GLN A 237 12.67 -14.50 11.24
N GLN A 238 12.65 -14.57 9.91
CA GLN A 238 11.56 -15.12 9.11
C GLN A 238 11.04 -16.49 9.61
N PHE A 239 11.90 -17.38 10.12
CA PHE A 239 11.53 -18.74 10.53
C PHE A 239 11.44 -18.98 12.05
N ASN A 240 11.71 -17.97 12.89
CA ASN A 240 11.92 -18.17 14.33
C ASN A 240 10.87 -17.52 15.24
N LEU A 241 9.89 -16.81 14.70
CA LEU A 241 8.87 -16.13 15.51
C LEU A 241 7.78 -17.12 15.97
N PRO A 242 7.52 -17.23 17.29
CA PRO A 242 6.40 -18.00 17.80
C PRO A 242 5.05 -17.49 17.26
N ARG A 243 4.07 -18.39 17.07
CA ARG A 243 2.75 -18.07 16.50
C ARG A 243 2.02 -16.91 17.21
N PHE A 244 2.09 -16.86 18.54
CA PHE A 244 1.46 -15.78 19.31
C PHE A 244 2.09 -14.40 19.01
N VAL A 245 3.40 -14.35 18.72
CA VAL A 245 4.10 -13.10 18.35
C VAL A 245 3.72 -12.73 16.93
N HIS A 246 3.62 -13.72 16.05
CA HIS A 246 3.28 -13.54 14.64
C HIS A 246 1.99 -12.74 14.45
N GLU A 247 0.93 -13.12 15.16
CA GLU A 247 -0.37 -12.45 15.09
C GLU A 247 -0.33 -11.03 15.69
N ASN A 248 0.34 -10.87 16.83
CA ASN A 248 0.45 -9.55 17.48
C ASN A 248 1.29 -8.55 16.67
N VAL A 249 2.27 -9.01 15.89
CA VAL A 249 2.99 -8.16 14.93
C VAL A 249 2.05 -7.64 13.84
N ILE A 250 1.18 -8.51 13.29
CA ILE A 250 0.18 -8.09 12.28
C ILE A 250 -0.77 -7.04 12.87
N VAL A 251 -1.28 -7.29 14.07
CA VAL A 251 -2.18 -6.36 14.77
C VAL A 251 -1.49 -5.02 15.03
N SER A 252 -0.22 -5.03 15.45
CA SER A 252 0.54 -3.81 15.70
C SER A 252 0.81 -3.02 14.41
N LEU A 253 0.98 -3.69 13.26
CA LEU A 253 1.21 -3.05 11.96
C LEU A 253 -0.05 -2.41 11.35
N ALA A 254 -1.24 -2.89 11.70
CA ALA A 254 -2.49 -2.49 11.06
C ALA A 254 -2.69 -0.96 10.95
N PRO A 255 -2.44 -0.14 12.00
CA PRO A 255 -2.63 1.32 11.93
C PRO A 255 -1.75 2.00 10.87
N LEU A 256 -0.53 1.49 10.63
CA LEU A 256 0.36 2.06 9.61
C LEU A 256 -0.11 1.73 8.20
N LEU A 257 -0.66 0.53 8.02
CA LEU A 257 -1.07 0.00 6.71
C LEU A 257 -2.41 0.54 6.22
N GLU A 258 -3.18 1.23 7.06
CA GLU A 258 -4.37 1.98 6.62
C GLU A 258 -4.01 3.02 5.54
N LYS A 259 -2.82 3.62 5.66
CA LYS A 259 -2.35 4.73 4.79
C LYS A 259 -1.10 4.41 3.99
N ASN A 260 -0.41 3.32 4.28
CA ASN A 260 0.83 2.94 3.61
C ASN A 260 0.73 1.55 2.98
N TYR A 261 1.54 1.28 1.97
CA TYR A 261 1.65 -0.07 1.42
C TYR A 261 2.62 -0.91 2.24
N PRO A 262 2.35 -2.22 2.40
CA PRO A 262 3.32 -3.13 2.99
C PRO A 262 4.56 -3.23 2.11
N SER A 263 5.73 -3.38 2.75
CA SER A 263 6.97 -3.69 2.06
C SER A 263 6.97 -5.11 1.48
N PRO A 264 7.93 -5.46 0.61
CA PRO A 264 8.11 -6.82 0.11
C PRO A 264 8.24 -7.88 1.22
N GLU A 265 8.98 -7.59 2.29
CA GLU A 265 9.21 -8.48 3.43
C GLU A 265 7.95 -8.65 4.27
N ILE A 266 7.18 -7.58 4.45
CA ILE A 266 5.88 -7.63 5.13
C ILE A 266 4.87 -8.42 4.29
N CYS A 267 4.89 -8.29 2.96
CA CYS A 267 4.05 -9.10 2.07
C CYS A 267 4.36 -10.59 2.23
N ASP A 268 5.63 -10.99 2.25
CA ASP A 268 6.02 -12.39 2.46
C ASP A 268 5.62 -12.90 3.85
N PHE A 269 5.69 -12.04 4.86
CA PHE A 269 5.22 -12.36 6.21
C PHE A 269 3.70 -12.60 6.25
N PHE A 270 2.90 -11.75 5.60
CA PHE A 270 1.45 -11.92 5.53
C PHE A 270 1.04 -13.11 4.66
N THR A 271 1.75 -13.33 3.55
CA THR A 271 1.59 -14.49 2.65
C THR A 271 1.67 -15.80 3.44
N ARG A 272 2.67 -15.94 4.31
CA ARG A 272 2.82 -17.13 5.14
C ARG A 272 1.71 -17.28 6.17
N HIS A 273 1.25 -16.17 6.78
CA HIS A 273 0.09 -16.23 7.67
C HIS A 273 -1.17 -16.74 6.96
N CYS A 274 -1.43 -16.29 5.73
CA CYS A 274 -2.56 -16.76 4.93
C CYS A 274 -2.48 -18.28 4.68
N ARG A 275 -1.29 -18.83 4.44
CA ARG A 275 -1.06 -20.28 4.24
C ARG A 275 -1.18 -21.08 5.53
N ASP A 276 -0.55 -20.62 6.60
CA ASP A 276 -0.48 -21.35 7.87
C ASP A 276 -1.77 -21.26 8.68
N SER A 277 -2.57 -20.20 8.48
CA SER A 277 -3.77 -19.89 9.27
C SER A 277 -4.86 -19.23 8.42
N PRO A 278 -5.34 -19.87 7.33
CA PRO A 278 -6.26 -19.25 6.38
C PRO A 278 -7.60 -18.84 7.01
N ARG A 279 -8.04 -19.56 8.05
CA ARG A 279 -9.29 -19.30 8.80
C ARG A 279 -9.13 -18.35 9.98
N SER A 280 -7.98 -17.70 10.14
CA SER A 280 -7.77 -16.72 11.21
C SER A 280 -8.62 -15.47 10.99
N GLN A 281 -9.17 -14.90 12.08
CA GLN A 281 -9.91 -13.63 12.02
C GLN A 281 -9.03 -12.48 11.50
N ILE A 282 -7.71 -12.56 11.70
CA ILE A 282 -6.75 -11.56 11.21
C ILE A 282 -6.81 -11.42 9.68
N VAL A 283 -7.03 -12.53 8.96
CA VAL A 283 -7.17 -12.49 7.49
C VAL A 283 -8.33 -11.58 7.11
N ILE A 284 -9.48 -11.74 7.76
CA ILE A 284 -10.69 -10.97 7.44
C ILE A 284 -10.60 -9.53 7.99
N GLU A 285 -10.17 -9.35 9.23
CA GLU A 285 -10.23 -8.07 9.92
C GLU A 285 -9.07 -7.14 9.52
N MET A 286 -7.86 -7.68 9.40
CA MET A 286 -6.65 -6.87 9.21
C MET A 286 -6.15 -6.86 7.77
N PHE A 287 -6.23 -7.97 7.03
CA PHE A 287 -5.74 -8.01 5.64
C PHE A 287 -6.73 -7.43 4.65
N THR A 288 -8.03 -7.53 4.88
CA THR A 288 -9.06 -6.98 3.97
C THR A 288 -8.81 -5.50 3.63
N PRO A 289 -8.62 -4.57 4.59
CA PRO A 289 -8.37 -3.16 4.27
C PRO A 289 -7.07 -2.95 3.49
N VAL A 290 -6.02 -3.71 3.82
CA VAL A 290 -4.71 -3.63 3.16
C VAL A 290 -4.81 -4.09 1.70
N VAL A 291 -5.46 -5.23 1.45
CA VAL A 291 -5.68 -5.76 0.10
C VAL A 291 -6.57 -4.84 -0.73
N GLN A 292 -7.65 -4.30 -0.13
CA GLN A 292 -8.48 -3.29 -0.78
C GLN A 292 -7.67 -2.06 -1.19
N ARG A 293 -6.79 -1.57 -0.31
CA ARG A 293 -5.92 -0.43 -0.59
C ARG A 293 -4.99 -0.73 -1.77
N ILE A 294 -4.34 -1.89 -1.77
CA ILE A 294 -3.45 -2.31 -2.85
C ILE A 294 -4.22 -2.36 -4.18
N LEU A 295 -5.37 -3.05 -4.21
CA LEU A 295 -6.14 -3.22 -5.44
C LEU A 295 -6.68 -1.88 -5.99
N LYS A 296 -7.09 -0.95 -5.11
CA LYS A 296 -7.70 0.32 -5.50
C LYS A 296 -6.69 1.40 -5.90
N HIS A 297 -5.54 1.45 -5.24
CA HIS A 297 -4.65 2.61 -5.32
C HIS A 297 -3.25 2.30 -5.89
N ASN A 298 -2.85 1.03 -6.02
CA ASN A 298 -1.54 0.70 -6.58
C ASN A 298 -1.57 0.76 -8.12
N THR A 299 -0.87 1.76 -8.67
CA THR A 299 -0.75 1.98 -10.13
C THR A 299 0.30 1.09 -10.80
N ASP A 300 1.29 0.60 -10.04
CA ASP A 300 2.44 -0.17 -10.53
C ASP A 300 2.35 -1.65 -10.11
N PHE A 301 1.14 -2.16 -9.89
CA PHE A 301 0.88 -3.48 -9.32
C PHE A 301 1.70 -4.62 -9.97
N GLY A 302 1.85 -4.59 -11.31
CA GLY A 302 2.62 -5.60 -12.06
C GLY A 302 4.12 -5.65 -11.73
N LYS A 303 4.71 -4.59 -11.17
CA LYS A 303 6.14 -4.52 -10.81
C LYS A 303 6.46 -5.15 -9.45
N TYR A 304 5.46 -5.49 -8.65
CA TYR A 304 5.64 -5.96 -7.27
C TYR A 304 5.16 -7.41 -7.08
N PRO A 305 5.96 -8.42 -7.45
CA PRO A 305 5.54 -9.82 -7.46
C PRO A 305 5.13 -10.35 -6.08
N ARG A 306 5.85 -9.99 -5.01
CA ARG A 306 5.51 -10.42 -3.63
C ARG A 306 4.16 -9.87 -3.16
N MET A 307 3.80 -8.66 -3.58
CA MET A 307 2.50 -8.07 -3.29
C MET A 307 1.38 -8.82 -4.02
N ARG A 308 1.62 -9.22 -5.28
CA ARG A 308 0.68 -10.05 -6.03
C ARG A 308 0.48 -11.42 -5.39
N ILE A 309 1.57 -12.06 -4.96
CA ILE A 309 1.53 -13.35 -4.25
C ILE A 309 0.74 -13.21 -2.94
N PHE A 310 0.98 -12.14 -2.17
CA PHE A 310 0.19 -11.88 -0.96
C PHE A 310 -1.32 -11.81 -1.25
N ILE A 311 -1.73 -11.10 -2.30
CA ILE A 311 -3.15 -11.05 -2.68
C ILE A 311 -3.68 -12.41 -3.10
N GLN A 312 -2.88 -13.20 -3.85
CA GLN A 312 -3.26 -14.56 -4.24
C GLN A 312 -3.54 -15.42 -3.00
N GLU A 313 -2.60 -15.48 -2.05
CA GLU A 313 -2.76 -16.26 -0.82
C GLU A 313 -3.90 -15.74 0.06
N TYR A 314 -4.10 -14.43 0.13
CA TYR A 314 -5.24 -13.85 0.82
C TYR A 314 -6.58 -14.29 0.20
N LEU A 315 -6.70 -14.26 -1.13
CA LEU A 315 -7.92 -14.71 -1.82
C LEU A 315 -8.15 -16.22 -1.63
N HIS A 316 -7.07 -17.00 -1.62
CA HIS A 316 -7.14 -18.42 -1.32
C HIS A 316 -7.58 -18.68 0.13
N ALA A 317 -7.07 -17.90 1.09
CA ALA A 317 -7.51 -17.94 2.49
C ALA A 317 -8.99 -17.53 2.65
N LEU A 318 -9.47 -16.57 1.86
CA LEU A 318 -10.90 -16.24 1.80
C LEU A 318 -11.73 -17.41 1.23
N ASN A 319 -11.23 -18.11 0.21
CA ASN A 319 -11.90 -19.30 -0.34
C ASN A 319 -11.91 -20.48 0.64
N SER A 320 -11.05 -20.46 1.65
CA SER A 320 -10.98 -21.49 2.70
C SER A 320 -11.98 -21.27 3.84
N GLN A 321 -12.72 -20.15 3.83
CA GLN A 321 -13.79 -19.87 4.80
C GLN A 321 -15.01 -20.78 4.57
N ASN A 322 -15.95 -20.80 5.52
CA ASN A 322 -17.09 -21.72 5.50
C ASN A 322 -17.97 -21.60 4.23
N ASP A 323 -18.18 -20.38 3.71
CA ASP A 323 -18.96 -20.14 2.49
C ASP A 323 -18.12 -20.21 1.20
N GLY A 324 -16.83 -20.54 1.34
CA GLY A 324 -15.86 -20.73 0.27
C GLY A 324 -15.89 -19.66 -0.81
N LEU A 325 -16.15 -20.08 -2.04
CA LEU A 325 -16.12 -19.23 -3.22
C LEU A 325 -17.07 -18.04 -3.13
N ARG A 326 -18.20 -18.17 -2.43
CA ARG A 326 -19.15 -17.07 -2.25
C ARG A 326 -18.53 -15.89 -1.52
N VAL A 327 -17.63 -16.14 -0.56
CA VAL A 327 -16.90 -15.09 0.18
C VAL A 327 -16.03 -14.27 -0.76
N VAL A 328 -15.36 -14.94 -1.71
CA VAL A 328 -14.51 -14.30 -2.71
C VAL A 328 -15.35 -13.49 -3.71
N GLN A 329 -16.46 -14.03 -4.18
CA GLN A 329 -17.38 -13.32 -5.07
C GLN A 329 -17.96 -12.07 -4.39
N ASP A 330 -18.36 -12.18 -3.14
CA ASP A 330 -18.88 -11.05 -2.38
C ASP A 330 -17.78 -10.02 -2.07
N PHE A 331 -16.53 -10.45 -1.90
CA PHE A 331 -15.40 -9.55 -1.82
C PHE A 331 -15.21 -8.75 -3.12
N ILE A 332 -15.28 -9.38 -4.30
CA ILE A 332 -15.21 -8.67 -5.59
C ILE A 332 -16.35 -7.65 -5.70
N LYS A 333 -17.59 -8.03 -5.41
CA LYS A 333 -18.75 -7.12 -5.41
C LYS A 333 -18.55 -5.93 -4.46
N ARG A 334 -18.00 -6.16 -3.27
CA ARG A 334 -17.68 -5.09 -2.30
C ARG A 334 -16.60 -4.14 -2.80
N ILE A 335 -15.58 -4.64 -3.51
CA ILE A 335 -14.53 -3.79 -4.07
C ILE A 335 -15.04 -2.99 -5.27
N HIS A 336 -15.82 -3.62 -6.16
CA HIS A 336 -16.50 -2.93 -7.26
C HIS A 336 -17.33 -1.75 -6.74
N GLY A 337 -18.07 -1.99 -5.65
CA GLY A 337 -18.95 -1.02 -5.01
C GLY A 337 -20.40 -1.21 -5.47
N PRO A 338 -21.37 -0.57 -4.77
CA PRO A 338 -22.79 -0.71 -5.06
C PRO A 338 -23.27 0.12 -6.27
N THR A 339 -22.39 0.97 -6.81
CA THR A 339 -22.70 1.83 -7.96
C THR A 339 -22.65 1.06 -9.27
N MET A 340 -23.35 1.56 -10.30
CA MET A 340 -23.31 0.98 -11.65
C MET A 340 -21.92 1.08 -12.31
N ILE A 341 -21.10 2.04 -11.86
CA ILE A 341 -19.74 2.26 -12.35
C ILE A 341 -18.79 2.13 -11.17
N CYS A 342 -17.74 1.34 -11.33
CA CYS A 342 -16.69 1.21 -10.34
C CYS A 342 -15.91 2.53 -10.20
N PRO A 343 -15.79 3.11 -8.99
CA PRO A 343 -15.07 4.35 -8.79
C PRO A 343 -13.54 4.21 -8.86
N PHE A 344 -13.03 2.97 -9.00
CA PHE A 344 -11.60 2.66 -8.98
C PHE A 344 -11.16 2.00 -10.29
N PRO A 345 -10.65 2.77 -11.28
CA PRO A 345 -10.41 2.28 -12.64
C PRO A 345 -9.32 1.19 -12.73
N ARG A 346 -8.48 1.03 -11.71
CA ARG A 346 -7.37 0.05 -11.69
C ARG A 346 -7.73 -1.29 -11.04
N VAL A 347 -8.86 -1.37 -10.35
CA VAL A 347 -9.27 -2.58 -9.63
C VAL A 347 -9.37 -3.77 -10.59
N LEU A 348 -10.06 -3.59 -11.71
CA LEU A 348 -10.26 -4.65 -12.71
C LEU A 348 -8.92 -5.17 -13.24
N SER A 349 -8.03 -4.27 -13.71
CA SER A 349 -6.72 -4.66 -14.23
C SER A 349 -5.87 -5.39 -13.18
N ASN A 350 -5.94 -4.94 -11.92
CA ASN A 350 -5.20 -5.56 -10.83
C ASN A 350 -5.73 -6.97 -10.52
N PHE A 351 -7.06 -7.14 -10.44
CA PHE A 351 -7.66 -8.48 -10.27
C PHE A 351 -7.35 -9.42 -11.43
N VAL A 352 -7.47 -8.96 -12.68
CA VAL A 352 -7.13 -9.77 -13.85
C VAL A 352 -5.66 -10.21 -13.80
N SER A 353 -4.74 -9.30 -13.43
CA SER A 353 -3.33 -9.64 -13.26
C SER A 353 -3.10 -10.70 -12.17
N VAL A 354 -3.80 -10.60 -11.04
CA VAL A 354 -3.76 -11.62 -9.96
C VAL A 354 -4.25 -12.98 -10.45
N CYS A 355 -5.41 -13.02 -11.11
CA CYS A 355 -6.04 -14.25 -11.56
C CYS A 355 -5.21 -14.94 -12.64
N LEU A 356 -4.77 -14.20 -13.67
CA LEU A 356 -3.96 -14.77 -14.74
C LEU A 356 -2.65 -15.32 -14.19
N ALA A 357 -1.95 -14.57 -13.34
CA ALA A 357 -0.70 -15.06 -12.74
C ALA A 357 -0.91 -16.36 -11.94
N ALA A 358 -2.04 -16.50 -11.23
CA ALA A 358 -2.33 -17.73 -10.48
C ALA A 358 -2.68 -18.90 -11.41
N ILE A 359 -3.48 -18.67 -12.45
CA ILE A 359 -3.85 -19.68 -13.45
C ILE A 359 -2.60 -20.18 -14.19
N TYR A 360 -1.71 -19.29 -14.64
CA TYR A 360 -0.47 -19.69 -15.30
C TYR A 360 0.45 -20.47 -14.35
N ASN A 361 0.62 -20.01 -13.10
CA ASN A 361 1.44 -20.73 -12.12
C ASN A 361 0.91 -22.14 -11.86
N PHE A 362 -0.42 -22.34 -11.79
CA PHE A 362 -1.01 -23.68 -11.63
C PHE A 362 -0.59 -24.64 -12.75
N PHE A 363 -0.69 -24.22 -14.01
CA PHE A 363 -0.34 -25.08 -15.15
C PHE A 363 1.17 -25.26 -15.35
N GLU A 364 1.97 -24.26 -14.97
CA GLU A 364 3.44 -24.38 -14.96
C GLU A 364 3.93 -25.33 -13.86
N ASP A 365 3.38 -25.23 -12.64
CA ASP A 365 3.75 -26.10 -11.53
C ASP A 365 3.40 -27.56 -11.84
N ARG A 366 2.22 -27.82 -12.42
CA ARG A 366 1.80 -29.17 -12.79
C ARG A 366 2.76 -29.88 -13.77
N LYS A 367 3.49 -29.13 -14.60
CA LYS A 367 4.54 -29.67 -15.50
C LYS A 367 5.82 -30.05 -14.76
N ASN A 368 6.12 -29.34 -13.68
CA ASN A 368 7.39 -29.42 -12.97
C ASN A 368 7.37 -30.41 -11.79
N PHE A 369 6.19 -30.74 -11.26
CA PHE A 369 6.08 -31.63 -10.10
C PHE A 369 6.20 -33.13 -10.45
N ARG A 370 7.07 -33.83 -9.71
CA ARG A 370 7.15 -35.30 -9.68
C ARG A 370 6.87 -35.75 -8.25
N PHE A 371 5.75 -36.45 -8.05
CA PHE A 371 5.40 -37.00 -6.74
C PHE A 371 5.88 -38.44 -6.62
N GLU A 372 6.49 -38.76 -5.48
CA GLU A 372 6.94 -40.12 -5.15
C GLU A 372 5.78 -41.01 -4.64
N ASP A 373 4.73 -40.39 -4.07
CA ASP A 373 3.54 -41.06 -3.52
C ASP A 373 2.23 -40.52 -4.12
N LYS A 374 1.26 -41.44 -4.32
CA LYS A 374 -0.03 -41.17 -4.96
C LYS A 374 -1.01 -40.43 -4.06
N GLU A 375 -0.97 -40.63 -2.75
CA GLU A 375 -1.91 -39.97 -1.82
C GLU A 375 -1.55 -38.50 -1.65
N SER A 376 -0.25 -38.22 -1.53
CA SER A 376 0.31 -36.87 -1.51
C SER A 376 0.01 -36.10 -2.81
N TYR A 377 0.09 -36.77 -3.98
CA TYR A 377 -0.28 -36.17 -5.26
C TYR A 377 -1.76 -35.76 -5.31
N ARG A 378 -2.66 -36.63 -4.86
CA ARG A 378 -4.11 -36.37 -4.88
C ARG A 378 -4.49 -35.18 -4.00
N ALA A 379 -3.96 -35.12 -2.78
CA ALA A 379 -4.22 -34.01 -1.88
C ALA A 379 -3.75 -32.66 -2.45
N TYR A 380 -2.55 -32.64 -3.05
CA TYR A 380 -2.04 -31.46 -3.74
C TYR A 380 -2.91 -31.10 -4.95
N GLU A 381 -3.32 -32.07 -5.77
CA GLU A 381 -4.13 -31.85 -6.96
C GLU A 381 -5.52 -31.29 -6.60
N GLU A 382 -6.15 -31.77 -5.53
CA GLU A 382 -7.42 -31.23 -5.03
C GLU A 382 -7.30 -29.78 -4.56
N GLU A 383 -6.25 -29.44 -3.81
CA GLU A 383 -5.99 -28.09 -3.34
C GLU A 383 -5.68 -27.13 -4.49
N ALA A 384 -4.77 -27.53 -5.38
CA ALA A 384 -4.37 -26.75 -6.53
C ALA A 384 -5.54 -26.52 -7.49
N ASP A 385 -6.40 -27.53 -7.69
CA ASP A 385 -7.58 -27.36 -8.52
C ASP A 385 -8.62 -26.44 -7.85
N SER A 386 -8.81 -26.53 -6.54
CA SER A 386 -9.66 -25.57 -5.82
C SER A 386 -9.17 -24.13 -5.99
N GLN A 387 -7.86 -23.91 -6.10
CA GLN A 387 -7.29 -22.60 -6.43
C GLN A 387 -7.61 -22.18 -7.87
N LEU A 388 -7.41 -23.06 -8.84
CA LEU A 388 -7.74 -22.81 -10.24
C LEU A 388 -9.22 -22.42 -10.41
N VAL A 389 -10.13 -23.18 -9.82
CA VAL A 389 -11.58 -22.90 -9.83
C VAL A 389 -11.85 -21.53 -9.21
N CYS A 390 -11.23 -21.21 -8.07
CA CYS A 390 -11.40 -19.92 -7.42
C CYS A 390 -11.05 -18.76 -8.37
N TYR A 391 -9.84 -18.72 -8.93
CA TYR A 391 -9.41 -17.61 -9.78
C TYR A 391 -10.16 -17.54 -11.11
N THR A 392 -10.57 -18.69 -11.68
CA THR A 392 -11.36 -18.71 -12.91
C THR A 392 -12.78 -18.18 -12.65
N THR A 393 -13.41 -18.55 -11.53
CA THR A 393 -14.71 -18.00 -11.14
C THR A 393 -14.63 -16.52 -10.77
N MET A 394 -13.50 -16.03 -10.25
CA MET A 394 -13.29 -14.60 -10.07
C MET A 394 -13.38 -13.85 -11.41
N LEU A 395 -12.71 -14.34 -12.46
CA LEU A 395 -12.80 -13.77 -13.81
C LEU A 395 -14.25 -13.80 -14.32
N GLN A 396 -14.96 -14.92 -14.15
CA GLN A 396 -16.38 -15.04 -14.51
C GLN A 396 -17.25 -14.06 -13.72
N THR A 397 -16.98 -13.86 -12.44
CA THR A 397 -17.72 -12.91 -11.59
C THR A 397 -17.50 -11.48 -12.08
N MET A 398 -16.26 -11.13 -12.47
CA MET A 398 -15.95 -9.82 -13.03
C MET A 398 -16.68 -9.55 -14.36
N SER A 399 -16.96 -10.57 -15.18
CA SER A 399 -17.71 -10.38 -16.43
C SER A 399 -19.20 -10.11 -16.24
N THR A 400 -19.72 -10.25 -15.01
CA THR A 400 -21.12 -9.91 -14.69
C THR A 400 -21.35 -8.42 -14.55
N PHE A 401 -20.32 -7.61 -14.26
CA PHE A 401 -20.46 -6.15 -14.12
C PHE A 401 -20.43 -5.46 -15.50
N ASP A 402 -21.46 -4.66 -15.79
CA ASP A 402 -21.65 -4.05 -17.12
C ASP A 402 -20.54 -3.06 -17.51
N ASP A 403 -19.96 -2.35 -16.55
CA ASP A 403 -18.88 -1.37 -16.76
C ASP A 403 -17.49 -2.03 -16.88
N TRP A 404 -17.24 -3.14 -16.18
CA TRP A 404 -16.00 -3.90 -16.31
C TRP A 404 -15.96 -4.79 -17.55
N ARG A 405 -17.11 -5.28 -18.02
CA ARG A 405 -17.19 -6.22 -19.14
C ARG A 405 -16.41 -5.81 -20.40
N PRO A 406 -16.48 -4.56 -20.92
CA PRO A 406 -15.69 -4.16 -22.08
C PRO A 406 -14.18 -4.27 -21.84
N GLN A 407 -13.70 -3.70 -20.73
CA GLN A 407 -12.28 -3.70 -20.43
C GLN A 407 -11.77 -5.11 -20.10
N LEU A 408 -12.60 -5.94 -19.47
CA LEU A 408 -12.28 -7.35 -19.21
C LEU A 408 -12.14 -8.12 -20.52
N GLY A 409 -13.07 -7.94 -21.46
CA GLY A 409 -12.98 -8.53 -22.79
C GLY A 409 -11.68 -8.16 -23.49
N LEU A 410 -11.29 -6.88 -23.48
CA LEU A 410 -10.02 -6.42 -24.04
C LEU A 410 -8.79 -7.03 -23.35
N LEU A 411 -8.80 -7.11 -22.02
CA LEU A 411 -7.69 -7.69 -21.26
C LEU A 411 -7.54 -9.19 -21.51
N LEU A 412 -8.64 -9.89 -21.79
CA LEU A 412 -8.66 -11.32 -22.06
C LEU A 412 -8.54 -11.67 -23.54
N GLN A 413 -8.75 -10.72 -24.45
CA GLN A 413 -8.63 -10.93 -25.88
C GLN A 413 -7.20 -11.36 -26.23
N SER A 414 -7.07 -12.47 -26.96
CA SER A 414 -5.78 -13.02 -27.41
C SER A 414 -4.80 -13.46 -26.31
N ILE A 415 -5.32 -13.82 -25.12
CA ILE A 415 -4.48 -14.47 -24.10
C ILE A 415 -4.11 -15.89 -24.56
N PRO A 416 -2.82 -16.22 -24.69
CA PRO A 416 -2.38 -17.56 -25.05
C PRO A 416 -2.38 -18.43 -23.79
N PHE A 417 -3.54 -18.96 -23.42
CA PHE A 417 -3.60 -19.99 -22.39
C PHE A 417 -2.84 -21.24 -22.87
N PRO A 418 -2.17 -21.96 -21.97
CA PRO A 418 -1.47 -23.18 -22.33
C PRO A 418 -2.48 -24.27 -22.76
N ASP A 419 -2.09 -25.15 -23.68
CA ASP A 419 -2.94 -26.23 -24.18
C ASP A 419 -3.54 -27.07 -23.04
N GLU A 420 -2.78 -27.30 -21.97
CA GLU A 420 -3.24 -28.03 -20.79
C GLU A 420 -4.42 -27.34 -20.10
N ALA A 421 -4.47 -26.01 -20.10
CA ALA A 421 -5.62 -25.26 -19.60
C ALA A 421 -6.84 -25.46 -20.51
N LEU A 422 -6.62 -25.48 -21.81
CA LEU A 422 -7.69 -25.63 -22.79
C LEU A 422 -8.29 -27.03 -22.82
N THR A 423 -7.58 -28.03 -22.31
CA THR A 423 -8.09 -29.39 -22.11
C THR A 423 -8.64 -29.64 -20.71
N HIS A 424 -8.61 -28.64 -19.82
CA HIS A 424 -8.97 -28.84 -18.42
C HIS A 424 -10.46 -28.58 -18.19
N ASP A 425 -11.25 -29.65 -17.97
CA ASP A 425 -12.72 -29.63 -17.86
C ASP A 425 -13.26 -28.47 -17.01
N ARG A 426 -12.85 -28.40 -15.73
CA ARG A 426 -13.33 -27.36 -14.80
C ARG A 426 -12.94 -25.94 -15.21
N PHE A 427 -11.80 -25.77 -15.88
CA PHE A 427 -11.36 -24.44 -16.34
C PHE A 427 -12.22 -24.01 -17.52
N ILE A 428 -12.35 -24.87 -18.53
CA ILE A 428 -13.14 -24.59 -19.73
C ILE A 428 -14.60 -24.35 -19.40
N GLU A 429 -15.22 -25.16 -18.53
CA GLU A 429 -16.62 -24.98 -18.12
C GLU A 429 -16.87 -23.58 -17.54
N ILE A 430 -16.01 -23.13 -16.61
CA ILE A 430 -16.13 -21.81 -15.98
C ILE A 430 -15.81 -20.71 -16.99
N PHE A 431 -14.77 -20.89 -17.80
CA PHE A 431 -14.32 -19.89 -18.76
C PHE A 431 -15.32 -19.69 -19.90
N LYS A 432 -16.00 -20.75 -20.36
CA LYS A 432 -17.12 -20.67 -21.31
C LYS A 432 -18.22 -19.77 -20.81
N ASN A 433 -18.59 -19.88 -19.53
CA ASN A 433 -19.58 -18.99 -18.93
C ASN A 433 -19.13 -17.53 -18.90
N LEU A 434 -17.82 -17.27 -18.72
CA LEU A 434 -17.27 -15.93 -18.86
C LEU A 434 -17.45 -15.42 -20.29
N VAL A 435 -17.02 -16.18 -21.29
CA VAL A 435 -17.11 -15.80 -22.70
C VAL A 435 -18.57 -15.62 -23.12
N LYS A 436 -19.48 -16.45 -22.60
CA LYS A 436 -20.93 -16.30 -22.81
C LYS A 436 -21.43 -14.93 -22.34
N ASN A 437 -20.98 -14.44 -21.18
CA ASN A 437 -21.34 -13.10 -20.73
C ASN A 437 -20.85 -12.00 -21.70
N LEU A 438 -19.70 -12.18 -22.37
CA LEU A 438 -19.21 -11.25 -23.40
C LEU A 438 -20.07 -11.31 -24.67
N VAL A 439 -20.47 -12.51 -25.07
CA VAL A 439 -21.27 -12.78 -26.27
C VAL A 439 -22.71 -12.27 -26.12
N ASP A 440 -23.29 -12.44 -24.94
CA ASP A 440 -24.66 -12.02 -24.63
C ASP A 440 -24.78 -10.49 -24.44
N ASP A 441 -23.67 -9.75 -24.42
CA ASP A 441 -23.70 -8.28 -24.31
C ASP A 441 -24.39 -7.64 -25.52
N SER A 442 -25.02 -6.48 -25.30
CA SER A 442 -25.71 -5.73 -26.34
C SER A 442 -24.78 -4.87 -27.22
N ARG A 443 -23.57 -4.56 -26.73
CA ARG A 443 -22.61 -3.65 -27.35
C ARG A 443 -21.70 -4.40 -28.31
N CYS A 444 -21.68 -3.97 -29.58
CA CYS A 444 -20.83 -4.57 -30.61
C CYS A 444 -19.32 -4.47 -30.32
N GLU A 445 -18.88 -3.46 -29.56
CA GLU A 445 -17.46 -3.31 -29.18
C GLU A 445 -16.96 -4.47 -28.32
N ILE A 446 -17.83 -5.09 -27.51
CA ILE A 446 -17.48 -6.24 -26.67
C ILE A 446 -17.40 -7.50 -27.53
N HIS A 447 -18.29 -7.65 -28.52
CA HIS A 447 -18.24 -8.79 -29.44
C HIS A 447 -16.94 -8.86 -30.22
N GLN A 448 -16.32 -7.71 -30.53
CA GLN A 448 -15.00 -7.69 -31.17
C GLN A 448 -13.91 -8.34 -30.30
N THR A 449 -14.07 -8.36 -28.97
CA THR A 449 -13.11 -8.99 -28.05
C THR A 449 -13.15 -10.53 -28.09
N VAL A 450 -14.21 -11.10 -28.67
CA VAL A 450 -14.36 -12.55 -28.90
C VAL A 450 -13.59 -13.00 -30.14
N LEU A 451 -13.24 -12.07 -31.03
CA LEU A 451 -12.47 -12.33 -32.24
C LEU A 451 -10.97 -12.17 -31.98
N GLY A 452 -10.17 -12.68 -32.91
CA GLY A 452 -8.73 -12.43 -32.93
C GLY A 452 -8.39 -10.93 -32.93
N ILE A 453 -7.38 -10.53 -32.15
CA ILE A 453 -6.97 -9.11 -32.05
C ILE A 453 -6.40 -8.57 -33.38
N ARG A 454 -5.89 -9.46 -34.23
CA ARG A 454 -5.35 -9.16 -35.56
C ARG A 454 -5.40 -10.41 -36.42
N GLU A 455 -5.25 -10.21 -37.73
CA GLU A 455 -5.20 -11.30 -38.69
C GLU A 455 -4.14 -12.35 -38.32
N GLY A 456 -4.52 -13.64 -38.40
CA GLY A 456 -3.66 -14.77 -38.05
C GLY A 456 -3.46 -15.00 -36.54
N LYS A 457 -4.15 -14.25 -35.67
CA LYS A 457 -4.24 -14.58 -34.23
C LYS A 457 -5.62 -15.11 -33.91
N GLU A 458 -5.66 -16.31 -33.34
CA GLU A 458 -6.90 -16.94 -32.86
C GLU A 458 -7.49 -16.13 -31.71
N GLY A 459 -8.80 -15.92 -31.75
CA GLY A 459 -9.61 -15.44 -30.65
C GLY A 459 -10.48 -16.55 -30.09
N TRP A 460 -11.41 -16.16 -29.22
CA TRP A 460 -12.33 -17.08 -28.56
C TRP A 460 -13.25 -17.81 -29.55
N LEU A 461 -13.62 -17.19 -30.67
CA LEU A 461 -14.38 -17.83 -31.73
C LEU A 461 -13.64 -19.04 -32.33
N GLU A 462 -12.37 -18.86 -32.70
CA GLU A 462 -11.53 -19.92 -33.25
C GLU A 462 -11.25 -21.00 -32.19
N MET A 463 -11.02 -20.60 -30.94
CA MET A 463 -10.73 -21.54 -29.86
C MET A 463 -11.90 -22.48 -29.55
N PHE A 464 -13.15 -22.06 -29.68
CA PHE A 464 -14.31 -22.92 -29.45
C PHE A 464 -14.83 -23.60 -30.73
N CYS A 465 -14.17 -23.43 -31.88
CA CYS A 465 -14.62 -24.03 -33.13
C CYS A 465 -14.53 -25.56 -33.11
N LEU A 466 -15.36 -26.21 -33.94
CA LEU A 466 -15.37 -27.67 -34.06
C LEU A 466 -13.99 -28.22 -34.42
N GLY A 467 -13.49 -29.16 -33.62
CA GLY A 467 -12.17 -29.76 -33.79
C GLY A 467 -11.03 -28.99 -33.13
N SER A 468 -11.30 -27.85 -32.50
CA SER A 468 -10.34 -27.18 -31.62
C SER A 468 -10.21 -27.88 -30.27
N ILE A 469 -9.06 -27.70 -29.61
CA ILE A 469 -8.72 -28.32 -28.33
C ILE A 469 -9.65 -27.91 -27.17
N ALA A 470 -10.25 -26.72 -27.23
CA ALA A 470 -11.16 -26.21 -26.19
C ALA A 470 -12.65 -26.52 -26.48
N CYS A 471 -12.97 -27.23 -27.55
CA CYS A 471 -14.33 -27.58 -27.93
C CYS A 471 -14.74 -28.93 -27.29
N ASP A 472 -15.38 -28.87 -26.12
CA ASP A 472 -15.91 -30.02 -25.37
C ASP A 472 -17.45 -30.16 -25.43
N ASP A 473 -18.14 -29.34 -26.24
CA ASP A 473 -19.60 -29.20 -26.28
C ASP A 473 -20.20 -29.36 -27.69
N ASP A 474 -19.57 -30.15 -28.55
CA ASP A 474 -20.02 -30.40 -29.92
C ASP A 474 -20.28 -29.10 -30.74
N GLY A 475 -19.57 -28.01 -30.41
CA GLY A 475 -19.65 -26.73 -31.12
C GLY A 475 -20.85 -25.84 -30.74
N GLU A 476 -21.52 -26.13 -29.62
CA GLU A 476 -22.60 -25.28 -29.09
C GLU A 476 -22.11 -23.85 -28.81
N MET A 477 -20.99 -23.69 -28.12
CA MET A 477 -20.42 -22.38 -27.82
C MET A 477 -20.02 -21.61 -29.08
N PHE A 478 -19.41 -22.29 -30.06
CA PHE A 478 -19.09 -21.70 -31.36
C PHE A 478 -20.34 -21.18 -32.07
N SER A 479 -21.40 -21.99 -32.08
CA SER A 479 -22.68 -21.65 -32.69
C SER A 479 -23.34 -20.44 -31.99
N LEU A 480 -23.23 -20.37 -30.65
CA LEU A 480 -23.72 -19.24 -29.86
C LEU A 480 -22.96 -17.94 -30.19
N ILE A 481 -21.63 -17.99 -30.27
CA ILE A 481 -20.81 -16.84 -30.64
C ILE A 481 -21.20 -16.37 -32.05
N LEU A 482 -21.23 -17.29 -33.01
CA LEU A 482 -21.49 -16.98 -34.42
C LEU A 482 -22.90 -16.41 -34.63
N SER A 483 -23.91 -17.00 -33.99
CA SER A 483 -25.30 -16.52 -34.10
C SER A 483 -25.46 -15.10 -33.54
N ASN A 484 -24.84 -14.79 -32.40
CA ASN A 484 -24.85 -13.45 -31.84
C ASN A 484 -24.12 -12.45 -32.76
N LEU A 485 -22.92 -12.78 -33.24
CA LEU A 485 -22.19 -11.95 -34.20
C LEU A 485 -23.04 -11.64 -35.46
N LEU A 486 -23.61 -12.67 -36.08
CA LEU A 486 -24.43 -12.55 -37.30
C LEU A 486 -25.73 -11.78 -37.07
N SER A 487 -26.41 -11.99 -35.93
CA SER A 487 -27.64 -11.28 -35.60
C SER A 487 -27.43 -9.77 -35.53
N ARG A 488 -26.26 -9.32 -35.05
CA ARG A 488 -25.89 -7.91 -34.92
C ARG A 488 -25.45 -7.31 -36.25
N PHE A 489 -24.81 -8.09 -37.13
CA PHE A 489 -24.59 -7.69 -38.53
C PHE A 489 -25.91 -7.43 -39.28
N SER A 490 -26.94 -8.26 -39.05
CA SER A 490 -28.27 -8.06 -39.66
C SER A 490 -29.01 -6.82 -39.13
N ILE A 491 -28.68 -6.34 -37.93
CA ILE A 491 -29.30 -5.13 -37.35
C ILE A 491 -28.59 -3.88 -37.86
N ALA A 492 -27.26 -3.90 -38.00
CA ALA A 492 -26.49 -2.80 -38.59
C ALA A 492 -26.87 -2.54 -40.06
N SER A 493 -27.19 -3.58 -40.83
CA SER A 493 -27.70 -3.42 -42.20
C SER A 493 -29.13 -2.86 -42.25
N LYS A 494 -29.97 -3.16 -41.25
CA LYS A 494 -31.34 -2.62 -41.14
C LYS A 494 -31.38 -1.17 -40.64
N SER A 495 -30.50 -0.76 -39.70
CA SER A 495 -30.44 0.63 -39.22
C SER A 495 -29.89 1.59 -40.29
N SER A 496 -28.99 1.12 -41.16
CA SER A 496 -28.52 1.88 -42.33
C SER A 496 -29.63 2.13 -43.37
N ILE A 497 -30.62 1.25 -43.45
CA ILE A 497 -31.79 1.40 -44.34
C ILE A 497 -32.84 2.32 -43.69
N ALA A 498 -33.04 2.23 -42.37
CA ALA A 498 -34.00 3.09 -41.65
C ALA A 498 -33.57 4.57 -41.56
N HIS A 499 -32.29 4.89 -41.74
CA HIS A 499 -31.81 6.28 -41.88
C HIS A 499 -31.81 6.79 -43.33
N ARG A 500 -32.22 5.96 -44.30
CA ARG A 500 -32.32 6.30 -45.74
C ARG A 500 -33.74 6.21 -46.29
N VAL A 501 -34.73 5.99 -45.43
CA VAL A 501 -36.17 6.19 -45.69
C VAL A 501 -36.61 7.32 -44.79
#